data_AF-A0A8J7Z401-F1
#
_entry.id   AF-A0A8J7Z401-F1
#
_cell.length_a   1.000
_cell.length_b   1.000
_cell.length_c   1.000
_cell.angle_alpha   90.00
_cell.angle_beta   90.00
_cell.angle_gamma   90.00
#
_symmetry.space_group_name_H-M   'P 1'
#
loop_
_entity.id
_entity.type
_entity.pdbx_description
1 polymer ?
#
loop_
_entity_poly.entity_id
_entity_poly.type
_entity_poly.pdbx_seq_one_letter_code
_entity_poly.pdbx_strand_id
1 'polypeptide(L)'
;MNEKKTLVTGGTGFIGSHLVEELINRGENVKCIVREDYFKDRISSLKALGVEIVYGDILNKESIKNAMNNVETVYHLAAIARPMSILEEEYFKVNVTGTRNILDVCNDAEIKKIVYTSSISAVGPTRDGNPVDENTLCVPIDTYGRSKLESENVVREFFEKYKIPIVVVRCWLGCSIC
;
A
#
# COMPACT_ATOMS: atom_id res chain seq x y z
N MET A 1 16.77 4.17 23.66
CA MET A 1 15.50 4.68 23.09
C MET A 1 15.17 3.79 21.92
N ASN A 2 14.00 3.14 21.90
CA ASN A 2 13.61 2.34 20.73
C ASN A 2 13.41 3.29 19.55
N GLU A 3 14.24 3.17 18.53
CA GLU A 3 14.12 3.93 17.29
C GLU A 3 12.82 3.52 16.60
N LYS A 4 11.88 4.46 16.48
CA LYS A 4 10.59 4.22 15.83
C LYS A 4 10.82 4.03 14.32
N LYS A 5 10.11 3.08 13.72
CA LYS A 5 10.35 2.61 12.35
C LYS A 5 9.24 3.01 11.38
N THR A 6 9.61 3.05 10.10
CA THR A 6 8.70 3.19 8.97
C THR A 6 8.45 1.82 8.36
N LEU A 7 7.20 1.34 8.39
CA LEU A 7 6.79 0.10 7.74
C LEU A 7 6.37 0.38 6.30
N VAL A 8 6.95 -0.34 5.34
CA VAL A 8 6.55 -0.32 3.94
C VAL A 8 5.98 -1.70 3.56
N THR A 9 4.73 -1.74 3.12
CA THR A 9 4.17 -2.94 2.49
C THR A 9 4.33 -2.81 0.97
N GLY A 10 4.66 -3.91 0.29
CA GLY A 10 4.92 -3.87 -1.16
C GLY A 10 6.26 -3.23 -1.52
N GLY A 11 7.22 -3.16 -0.58
CA GLY A 11 8.56 -2.61 -0.79
C GLY A 11 9.39 -3.33 -1.86
N THR A 12 9.05 -4.56 -2.20
CA THR A 12 9.68 -5.30 -3.31
C THR A 12 9.13 -4.92 -4.69
N GLY A 13 8.00 -4.21 -4.75
CA GLY A 13 7.37 -3.76 -5.99
C GLY A 13 8.09 -2.58 -6.65
N PHE A 14 7.57 -2.15 -7.80
CA PHE A 14 8.17 -1.07 -8.62
C PHE A 14 8.28 0.26 -7.86
N ILE A 15 7.15 0.82 -7.41
CA ILE A 15 7.17 2.07 -6.61
C ILE A 15 7.82 1.84 -5.25
N GLY A 16 7.53 0.68 -4.64
CA GLY A 16 7.95 0.37 -3.28
C GLY A 16 9.47 0.34 -3.10
N SER A 17 10.23 -0.18 -4.06
CA SER A 17 11.70 -0.22 -3.92
C SER A 17 12.30 1.17 -3.92
N HIS A 18 11.85 2.04 -4.83
CA HIS A 18 12.35 3.41 -4.91
C HIS A 18 11.93 4.25 -3.71
N LEU A 19 10.71 4.02 -3.19
CA LEU A 19 10.31 4.61 -1.92
C LEU A 19 11.24 4.18 -0.78
N VAL A 20 11.56 2.88 -0.68
CA VAL A 20 12.45 2.39 0.37
C VAL A 20 13.86 2.98 0.25
N GLU A 21 14.42 3.01 -0.96
CA GLU A 21 15.73 3.66 -1.22
C GLU A 21 15.73 5.11 -0.75
N GLU A 22 14.70 5.88 -1.10
CA GLU A 22 14.59 7.28 -0.70
C GLU A 22 14.43 7.46 0.82
N LEU A 23 13.65 6.60 1.49
CA LEU A 23 13.51 6.64 2.95
C LEU A 23 14.85 6.32 3.65
N ILE A 24 15.60 5.34 3.15
CA ILE A 24 16.95 5.03 3.67
C ILE A 24 17.91 6.21 3.44
N ASN A 25 17.89 6.85 2.26
CA ASN A 25 18.72 8.03 1.98
C ASN A 25 18.42 9.22 2.90
N ARG A 26 17.19 9.31 3.43
CA ARG A 26 16.79 10.29 4.45
C ARG A 26 17.23 9.93 5.87
N GLY A 27 17.85 8.76 6.05
CA GLY A 27 18.25 8.25 7.37
C GLY A 27 17.10 7.65 8.17
N GLU A 28 15.99 7.27 7.53
CA GLU A 28 14.89 6.59 8.23
C GLU A 28 15.19 5.11 8.49
N ASN A 29 14.67 4.59 9.60
CA ASN A 29 14.71 3.16 9.90
C ASN A 29 13.56 2.43 9.22
N VAL A 30 13.84 1.73 8.13
CA VAL A 30 12.81 1.10 7.30
C VAL A 30 12.67 -0.38 7.60
N LYS A 31 11.41 -0.82 7.68
CA LYS A 31 11.00 -2.22 7.78
C LYS A 31 10.08 -2.55 6.60
N CYS A 32 10.26 -3.73 5.99
CA CYS A 32 9.39 -4.22 4.93
C CYS A 32 8.74 -5.56 5.31
N ILE A 33 7.42 -5.66 5.16
CA ILE A 33 6.72 -6.95 5.15
C ILE A 33 6.74 -7.53 3.73
N VAL A 34 7.26 -8.74 3.57
CA VAL A 34 7.46 -9.39 2.26
C VAL A 34 7.03 -10.86 2.29
N ARG A 35 6.58 -11.37 1.14
CA ARG A 35 6.29 -12.79 0.95
C ARG A 35 7.56 -13.50 0.49
N GLU A 36 7.94 -14.59 1.15
CA GLU A 36 9.24 -15.25 0.97
C GLU A 36 9.51 -15.75 -0.46
N ASP A 37 8.47 -16.23 -1.15
CA ASP A 37 8.61 -16.82 -2.48
C ASP A 37 8.63 -15.81 -3.64
N TYR A 38 8.46 -14.51 -3.37
CA TYR A 38 8.31 -13.49 -4.39
C TYR A 38 9.49 -12.51 -4.39
N PHE A 39 10.04 -12.23 -5.57
CA PHE A 39 11.06 -11.20 -5.79
C PHE A 39 12.31 -11.37 -4.91
N LYS A 40 12.86 -12.60 -4.81
CA LYS A 40 14.02 -12.92 -3.95
C LYS A 40 15.21 -11.98 -4.15
N ASP A 41 15.52 -11.62 -5.39
CA ASP A 41 16.61 -10.67 -5.70
C ASP A 41 16.35 -9.30 -5.09
N ARG A 42 15.10 -8.82 -5.14
CA ARG A 42 14.70 -7.53 -4.54
C ARG A 42 14.75 -7.57 -3.03
N ILE A 43 14.37 -8.69 -2.41
CA ILE A 43 14.52 -8.88 -0.97
C ILE A 43 16.00 -8.79 -0.58
N SER A 44 16.90 -9.41 -1.34
CA SER A 44 18.34 -9.32 -1.12
C SER A 44 18.86 -7.90 -1.27
N SER A 45 18.41 -7.14 -2.28
CA SER A 45 18.76 -5.72 -2.44
C SER A 45 18.30 -4.88 -1.25
N LEU A 46 17.06 -5.07 -0.76
CA LEU A 46 16.56 -4.36 0.42
C LEU A 46 17.40 -4.68 1.67
N LYS A 47 17.77 -5.94 1.89
CA LYS A 47 18.67 -6.33 3.00
C LYS A 47 20.03 -5.63 2.89
N ALA A 48 20.59 -5.53 1.69
CA ALA A 48 21.87 -4.85 1.46
C ALA A 48 21.80 -3.34 1.77
N LEU A 49 20.61 -2.73 1.68
CA LEU A 49 20.36 -1.34 2.07
C LEU A 49 20.10 -1.16 3.58
N GLY A 50 20.18 -2.22 4.38
CA GLY A 50 19.94 -2.16 5.82
C GLY A 50 18.45 -2.20 6.21
N VAL A 51 17.56 -2.55 5.28
CA VAL A 51 16.12 -2.66 5.55
C VAL A 51 15.85 -3.92 6.38
N GLU A 52 15.07 -3.77 7.44
CA GLU A 52 14.59 -4.92 8.22
C GLU A 52 13.51 -5.67 7.44
N ILE A 53 13.74 -6.96 7.17
CA ILE A 53 12.79 -7.80 6.45
C ILE A 53 11.98 -8.63 7.45
N VAL A 54 10.65 -8.49 7.39
CA VAL A 54 9.70 -9.35 8.10
C VAL A 54 8.95 -10.19 7.08
N TYR A 55 9.08 -11.51 7.17
CA TYR A 55 8.34 -12.40 6.30
C TYR A 55 6.88 -12.50 6.75
N GLY A 56 5.95 -12.25 5.84
CA GLY A 56 4.52 -12.20 6.15
C GLY A 56 3.65 -11.88 4.95
N ASP A 57 2.34 -11.97 5.16
CA ASP A 57 1.32 -11.67 4.16
C ASP A 57 0.27 -10.72 4.77
N ILE A 58 -0.14 -9.70 4.03
CA ILE A 58 -1.16 -8.74 4.48
C ILE A 58 -2.54 -9.38 4.68
N LEU A 59 -2.75 -10.60 4.20
CA LEU A 59 -3.93 -11.40 4.49
C LEU A 59 -3.87 -12.11 5.85
N ASN A 60 -2.68 -12.19 6.47
CA ASN A 60 -2.46 -12.80 7.77
C ASN A 60 -2.21 -11.72 8.83
N LYS A 61 -3.24 -11.44 9.66
CA LYS A 61 -3.19 -10.41 10.71
C LYS A 61 -2.04 -10.63 11.72
N GLU A 62 -1.68 -11.86 12.03
CA GLU A 62 -0.60 -12.14 12.97
C GLU A 62 0.77 -11.73 12.41
N SER A 63 1.01 -12.03 11.13
CA SER A 63 2.22 -11.58 10.45
C SER A 63 2.31 -10.05 10.35
N ILE A 64 1.17 -9.38 10.18
CA ILE A 64 1.09 -7.91 10.19
C ILE A 64 1.41 -7.36 11.58
N LYS A 65 0.86 -7.95 12.66
CA LYS A 65 1.17 -7.54 14.04
C LYS A 65 2.66 -7.62 14.33
N ASN A 66 3.29 -8.72 13.92
CA ASN A 66 4.73 -8.88 14.05
C ASN A 66 5.52 -7.79 13.31
N ALA A 67 5.10 -7.46 12.09
CA ALA A 67 5.69 -6.38 11.30
C ALA A 67 5.45 -4.98 11.93
N MET A 68 4.32 -4.76 12.60
CA MET A 68 3.93 -3.48 13.18
C MET A 68 4.68 -3.12 14.48
N ASN A 69 5.43 -4.06 15.06
CA ASN A 69 6.22 -3.81 16.28
C ASN A 69 7.21 -2.65 16.09
N ASN A 70 7.15 -1.66 17.00
CA ASN A 70 7.94 -0.43 17.00
C ASN A 70 7.79 0.45 15.73
N VAL A 71 6.63 0.41 15.08
CA VAL A 71 6.32 1.24 13.90
C VAL A 71 5.54 2.49 14.29
N GLU A 72 5.82 3.63 13.65
CA GLU A 72 5.02 4.85 13.80
C GLU A 72 4.46 5.40 12.47
N THR A 73 5.07 5.02 11.35
CA THR A 73 4.65 5.45 10.02
C THR A 73 4.46 4.23 9.14
N VAL A 74 3.36 4.20 8.38
CA VAL A 74 3.05 3.10 7.45
C VAL A 74 2.88 3.63 6.03
N TYR A 75 3.64 3.08 5.10
CA TYR A 75 3.42 3.22 3.66
C TYR A 75 2.82 1.93 3.11
N HIS A 76 1.52 1.94 2.82
CA HIS A 76 0.80 0.77 2.32
C HIS A 76 0.72 0.81 0.79
N LEU A 77 1.66 0.11 0.12
CA LEU A 77 1.72 -0.01 -1.34
C LEU A 77 1.34 -1.43 -1.83
N ALA A 78 1.30 -2.41 -0.94
CA ALA A 78 0.98 -3.79 -1.29
C ALA A 78 -0.42 -3.90 -1.90
N ALA A 79 -0.48 -4.31 -3.16
CA ALA A 79 -1.70 -4.54 -3.92
C ALA A 79 -1.40 -5.46 -5.11
N ILE A 80 -2.42 -6.14 -5.62
CA ILE A 80 -2.37 -6.74 -6.95
C ILE A 80 -2.67 -5.64 -7.97
N ALA A 81 -1.71 -5.39 -8.87
CA ALA A 81 -1.79 -4.34 -9.90
C ALA A 81 -1.84 -4.94 -11.31
N ARG A 82 -3.03 -4.98 -11.92
CA ARG A 82 -3.32 -5.30 -13.34
C ARG A 82 -2.64 -6.56 -13.97
N PRO A 83 -2.37 -7.71 -13.31
CA PRO A 83 -2.11 -8.94 -14.07
C PRO A 83 -3.40 -9.44 -14.77
N MET A 84 -3.32 -9.70 -16.08
CA MET A 84 -4.45 -10.17 -16.91
C MET A 84 -5.01 -11.55 -16.49
N SER A 85 -4.27 -12.31 -15.69
CA SER A 85 -4.56 -13.72 -15.37
C SER A 85 -5.07 -13.97 -13.94
N ILE A 86 -5.45 -12.93 -13.19
CA ILE A 86 -5.94 -13.07 -11.82
C ILE A 86 -7.47 -12.93 -11.77
N LEU A 87 -8.09 -13.82 -11.00
CA LEU A 87 -9.53 -13.81 -10.74
C LEU A 87 -9.96 -12.55 -9.98
N GLU A 88 -11.16 -12.07 -10.27
CA GLU A 88 -11.72 -10.87 -9.65
C GLU A 88 -11.70 -10.92 -8.11
N GLU A 89 -12.09 -12.05 -7.54
CA GLU A 89 -12.12 -12.26 -6.09
C GLU A 89 -10.75 -12.04 -5.42
N GLU A 90 -9.66 -12.42 -6.09
CA GLU A 90 -8.31 -12.27 -5.56
C GLU A 90 -7.87 -10.79 -5.54
N TYR A 91 -8.33 -9.97 -6.49
CA TYR A 91 -8.13 -8.52 -6.43
C TYR A 91 -8.76 -7.92 -5.18
N PHE A 92 -10.04 -8.22 -4.92
CA PHE A 92 -10.75 -7.70 -3.75
C PHE A 92 -10.17 -8.24 -2.45
N LYS A 93 -9.82 -9.52 -2.41
CA LYS A 93 -9.17 -10.14 -1.24
C LYS A 93 -7.86 -9.44 -0.89
N VAL A 94 -6.94 -9.28 -1.84
CA VAL A 94 -5.65 -8.63 -1.52
C VAL A 94 -5.81 -7.13 -1.33
N ASN A 95 -6.49 -6.44 -2.24
CA ASN A 95 -6.54 -4.99 -2.22
C ASN A 95 -7.48 -4.46 -1.14
N VAL A 96 -8.64 -5.08 -0.90
CA VAL A 96 -9.62 -4.59 0.09
C VAL A 96 -9.39 -5.26 1.44
N THR A 97 -9.44 -6.59 1.51
CA THR A 97 -9.28 -7.30 2.78
C THR A 97 -7.86 -7.14 3.33
N GLY A 98 -6.83 -7.18 2.48
CA GLY A 98 -5.46 -6.90 2.89
C GLY A 98 -5.27 -5.47 3.44
N THR A 99 -5.86 -4.46 2.79
CA THR A 99 -5.86 -3.09 3.32
C THR A 99 -6.59 -3.00 4.66
N ARG A 100 -7.77 -3.62 4.80
CA ARG A 100 -8.51 -3.64 6.06
C ARG A 100 -7.68 -4.27 7.19
N ASN A 101 -6.99 -5.37 6.91
CA ASN A 101 -6.13 -6.03 7.90
C ASN A 101 -4.97 -5.15 8.35
N ILE A 102 -4.30 -4.44 7.44
CA ILE A 102 -3.24 -3.48 7.80
C ILE A 102 -3.80 -2.40 8.72
N LEU A 103 -4.91 -1.79 8.34
CA LEU A 103 -5.53 -0.70 9.09
C LEU A 103 -6.02 -1.17 10.48
N ASP A 104 -6.67 -2.33 10.56
CA ASP A 104 -7.09 -2.92 11.83
C ASP A 104 -5.91 -3.07 12.81
N VAL A 105 -4.75 -3.51 12.33
CA VAL A 105 -3.54 -3.64 13.18
C VAL A 105 -2.90 -2.28 13.47
N CYS A 106 -2.99 -1.31 12.56
CA CYS A 106 -2.53 0.06 12.81
C CYS A 106 -3.26 0.71 13.99
N ASN A 107 -4.54 0.40 14.21
CA ASN A 107 -5.29 0.92 15.35
C ASN A 107 -4.69 0.48 16.69
N ASP A 108 -4.19 -0.75 16.77
CA ASP A 108 -3.62 -1.31 18.00
C ASP A 108 -2.19 -0.82 18.25
N ALA A 109 -1.60 -0.11 17.28
CA ALA A 109 -0.26 0.45 17.34
C ALA A 109 -0.30 1.99 17.47
N GLU A 110 0.75 2.59 18.03
CA GLU A 110 0.90 4.06 18.15
C GLU A 110 1.25 4.73 16.79
N ILE A 111 0.47 4.44 15.74
CA ILE A 111 0.70 4.94 14.40
C ILE A 111 0.36 6.43 14.33
N LYS A 112 1.32 7.22 13.88
CA LYS A 112 1.18 8.68 13.71
C LYS A 112 0.70 9.06 12.33
N LYS A 113 1.06 8.26 11.31
CA LYS A 113 0.73 8.58 9.91
C LYS A 113 0.68 7.32 9.05
N ILE A 114 -0.30 7.30 8.15
CA ILE A 114 -0.43 6.28 7.12
C ILE A 114 -0.43 6.96 5.75
N VAL A 115 0.26 6.37 4.78
CA VAL A 115 0.20 6.74 3.37
C VAL A 115 -0.30 5.53 2.60
N TYR A 116 -1.48 5.64 2.01
CA TYR A 116 -2.10 4.62 1.19
C TYR A 116 -1.91 4.92 -0.29
N THR A 117 -1.43 3.95 -1.05
CA THR A 117 -1.26 4.08 -2.50
C THR A 117 -2.48 3.55 -3.24
N SER A 118 -3.32 4.48 -3.69
CA SER A 118 -4.43 4.24 -4.61
C SER A 118 -3.96 4.34 -6.08
N SER A 119 -4.90 4.44 -7.01
CA SER A 119 -4.65 4.61 -8.44
C SER A 119 -5.70 5.52 -9.06
N ILE A 120 -5.32 6.25 -10.11
CA ILE A 120 -6.27 6.92 -11.00
C ILE A 120 -7.35 5.97 -11.57
N SER A 121 -7.09 4.65 -11.59
CA SER A 121 -8.06 3.65 -12.03
C SER A 121 -9.29 3.62 -11.14
N ALA A 122 -9.19 4.06 -9.87
CA ALA A 122 -10.34 4.23 -8.98
C ALA A 122 -11.25 5.37 -9.45
N VAL A 123 -10.69 6.43 -10.05
CA VAL A 123 -11.47 7.53 -10.64
C VAL A 123 -12.14 7.09 -11.94
N GLY A 124 -11.43 6.33 -12.77
CA GLY A 124 -11.92 5.93 -14.09
C GLY A 124 -11.61 6.98 -15.18
N PRO A 125 -12.03 6.72 -16.43
CA PRO A 125 -11.76 7.61 -17.55
C PRO A 125 -12.54 8.92 -17.43
N THR A 126 -11.92 10.04 -17.80
CA THR A 126 -12.64 11.29 -18.01
C THR A 126 -13.56 11.19 -19.23
N ARG A 127 -14.77 11.75 -19.13
CA ARG A 127 -15.77 11.69 -20.21
C ARG A 127 -15.78 12.96 -21.07
N ASP A 128 -15.31 14.06 -20.53
CA ASP A 128 -15.33 15.39 -21.16
C ASP A 128 -13.94 15.88 -21.58
N GLY A 129 -12.89 15.10 -21.28
CA GLY A 129 -11.50 15.42 -21.63
C GLY A 129 -10.83 16.39 -20.66
N ASN A 130 -11.51 16.82 -19.59
CA ASN A 130 -10.95 17.72 -18.61
C ASN A 130 -10.07 16.97 -17.58
N PRO A 131 -9.05 17.63 -17.00
CA PRO A 131 -8.32 17.11 -15.86
C PRO A 131 -9.27 16.78 -14.70
N VAL A 132 -9.02 15.65 -14.04
CA VAL A 132 -9.75 15.22 -12.85
C VAL A 132 -9.08 15.75 -11.59
N ASP A 133 -9.88 15.99 -10.55
CA ASP A 133 -9.43 16.38 -9.22
C ASP A 133 -9.89 15.36 -8.16
N GLU A 134 -9.56 15.59 -6.89
CA GLU A 134 -9.95 14.70 -5.79
C GLU A 134 -11.47 14.65 -5.54
N ASN A 135 -12.22 15.64 -6.03
CA ASN A 135 -13.68 15.74 -5.92
C ASN A 135 -14.42 15.04 -7.05
N THR A 136 -13.71 14.66 -8.11
CA THR A 136 -14.28 14.00 -9.27
C THR A 136 -14.89 12.66 -8.87
N LEU A 137 -16.13 12.41 -9.33
CA LEU A 137 -16.84 11.18 -9.06
C LEU A 137 -16.05 9.97 -9.59
N CYS A 138 -15.81 9.00 -8.72
CA CYS A 138 -15.11 7.78 -9.06
C CYS A 138 -16.05 6.79 -9.78
N VAL A 139 -15.77 6.54 -11.07
CA VAL A 139 -16.52 5.59 -11.92
C VAL A 139 -15.54 4.61 -12.58
N PRO A 140 -14.94 3.68 -11.82
CA PRO A 140 -13.98 2.72 -12.34
C PRO A 140 -14.64 1.77 -13.34
N ILE A 141 -13.93 1.45 -14.42
CA ILE A 141 -14.44 0.61 -15.52
C ILE A 141 -13.90 -0.82 -15.51
N ASP A 142 -12.90 -1.11 -14.68
CA ASP A 142 -12.28 -2.44 -14.57
C ASP A 142 -12.23 -2.93 -13.13
N THR A 143 -11.94 -4.22 -12.95
CA THR A 143 -11.89 -4.89 -11.65
C THR A 143 -10.82 -4.29 -10.73
N TYR A 144 -9.66 -3.91 -11.28
CA TYR A 144 -8.60 -3.29 -10.50
C TYR A 144 -9.05 -1.93 -9.95
N GLY A 145 -9.63 -1.07 -10.79
CA GLY A 145 -10.18 0.23 -10.40
C GLY A 145 -11.27 0.10 -9.35
N ARG A 146 -12.21 -0.85 -9.53
CA ARG A 146 -13.24 -1.16 -8.53
C ARG A 146 -12.62 -1.57 -7.20
N SER A 147 -11.64 -2.48 -7.21
CA SER A 147 -10.94 -2.91 -5.98
C SER A 147 -10.24 -1.75 -5.28
N LYS A 148 -9.61 -0.82 -6.01
CA LYS A 148 -8.95 0.36 -5.43
C LYS A 148 -9.93 1.37 -4.86
N LEU A 149 -11.06 1.60 -5.53
CA LEU A 149 -12.13 2.44 -4.99
C LEU A 149 -12.69 1.85 -3.69
N GLU A 150 -12.94 0.54 -3.65
CA GLU A 150 -13.38 -0.12 -2.41
C GLU A 150 -12.34 -0.04 -1.29
N SER A 151 -11.05 -0.21 -1.61
CA SER A 151 -9.98 0.02 -0.62
C SER A 151 -9.95 1.47 -0.12
N GLU A 152 -10.22 2.47 -0.96
CA GLU A 152 -10.36 3.86 -0.52
C GLU A 152 -11.53 4.03 0.45
N ASN A 153 -12.66 3.34 0.23
CA ASN A 153 -13.78 3.36 1.17
C ASN A 153 -13.37 2.80 2.54
N VAL A 154 -12.64 1.66 2.57
CA VAL A 154 -12.09 1.11 3.82
C VAL A 154 -11.17 2.10 4.52
N VAL A 155 -10.32 2.81 3.77
CA VAL A 155 -9.43 3.84 4.30
C VAL A 155 -10.21 5.02 4.90
N ARG A 156 -11.28 5.47 4.23
CA ARG A 156 -12.16 6.54 4.72
C ARG A 156 -12.89 6.13 6.00
N GLU A 157 -13.49 4.93 6.02
CA GLU A 157 -14.15 4.36 7.21
C GLU A 157 -13.18 4.32 8.41
N PHE A 158 -11.95 3.87 8.18
CA PHE A 158 -10.92 3.81 9.21
C PHE A 158 -10.58 5.21 9.75
N PHE A 159 -10.37 6.18 8.87
CA PHE A 159 -10.10 7.56 9.27
C PHE A 159 -11.26 8.16 10.06
N GLU A 160 -12.49 7.95 9.60
CA GLU A 160 -13.69 8.45 10.27
C GLU A 160 -13.81 7.92 11.69
N LYS A 161 -13.48 6.64 11.88
CA LYS A 161 -13.57 5.94 13.17
C LYS A 161 -12.45 6.28 14.14
N TYR A 162 -11.19 6.30 13.69
CA TYR A 162 -10.02 6.35 14.59
C TYR A 162 -9.24 7.67 14.53
N LYS A 163 -9.50 8.53 13.53
CA LYS A 163 -8.85 9.84 13.36
C LYS A 163 -7.32 9.81 13.25
N ILE A 164 -6.74 8.64 12.94
CA ILE A 164 -5.31 8.52 12.63
C ILE A 164 -5.04 9.16 11.26
N PRO A 165 -4.10 10.12 11.14
CA PRO A 165 -3.81 10.78 9.88
C PRO A 165 -3.48 9.79 8.75
N ILE A 166 -4.25 9.86 7.65
CA ILE A 166 -4.04 9.04 6.46
C ILE A 166 -4.05 9.90 5.20
N VAL A 167 -3.08 9.65 4.31
CA VAL A 167 -2.99 10.29 2.99
C VAL A 167 -3.28 9.24 1.92
N VAL A 168 -4.24 9.51 1.04
CA VAL A 168 -4.54 8.68 -0.13
C VAL A 168 -3.85 9.28 -1.35
N VAL A 169 -2.91 8.55 -1.94
CA VAL A 169 -2.19 8.98 -3.15
C VAL A 169 -2.74 8.21 -4.36
N ARG A 170 -3.45 8.88 -5.27
CA ARG A 170 -3.96 8.28 -6.51
C ARG A 170 -2.87 8.32 -7.59
N CYS A 171 -1.99 7.32 -7.60
CA CYS A 171 -0.88 7.28 -8.55
C CYS A 171 -1.36 7.10 -10.01
N TRP A 172 -0.76 7.86 -10.91
CA TRP A 172 -0.83 7.64 -12.35
C TRP A 172 0.31 6.72 -12.79
N LEU A 173 -0.04 5.53 -13.24
CA LEU A 173 0.89 4.58 -13.86
C LEU A 173 0.34 4.25 -15.25
N GLY A 174 0.52 5.19 -16.18
CA GLY A 174 0.25 4.94 -17.59
C GLY A 174 1.35 4.08 -18.17
N CYS A 175 1.02 2.86 -18.59
CA CYS A 175 1.76 2.22 -19.67
C CYS A 175 1.39 3.01 -20.93
N SER A 176 2.37 3.62 -21.58
CA SER A 176 2.20 4.34 -22.83
C SER A 176 1.67 3.38 -23.90
N ILE A 177 0.35 3.29 -24.06
CA ILE A 177 -0.24 2.92 -25.34
C ILE A 177 -0.38 4.25 -26.08
N CYS A 178 0.72 4.61 -26.77
CA CYS A 178 0.63 5.40 -27.99
C CYS A 178 0.14 4.47 -29.11
#